data_AF-A0A519JHN0-F1
#
_entry.id   AF-A0A519JHN0-F1
#
_cell.length_a   1.000
_cell.length_b   1.000
_cell.length_c   1.000
_cell.angle_alpha   90.00
_cell.angle_beta   90.00
_cell.angle_gamma   90.00
#
_symmetry.space_group_name_H-M   'P 1'
#
loop_
_entity.id
_entity.type
_entity.pdbx_description
1 polymer ?
#
loop_
_entity_poly.entity_id
_entity_poly.type
_entity_poly.pdbx_seq_one_letter_code
_entity_poly.pdbx_strand_id
1 'polypeptide(L)'
;PGSICTTRVVAGVGFPQFSAVLEVAAAIKDSGVPVIADGGIRYTGDIPKAIAAGADCVMLGSLLAGTKESPGETIIFEGRKFKSYRGMGSVEAMKEGSKDRYFQDVEDDVKKLVPEGIVGRVPYKGELNESMQQFIGGLRAGMGYCGAKDIPTLQETGRFVRITSSGITESHPHNVTITKEAPNYSR
;
A
#
# COMPACT_ATOMS: atom_id res chain seq x y z
N PRO A 1 3.83 6.86 -0.99
CA PRO A 1 4.76 5.77 -1.45
C PRO A 1 4.01 4.68 -2.26
N GLY A 2 3.12 5.09 -3.18
CA GLY A 2 2.25 4.14 -3.89
C GLY A 2 3.02 3.19 -4.80
N SER A 3 2.48 1.98 -5.01
CA SER A 3 3.07 0.92 -5.86
C SER A 3 3.23 1.30 -7.34
N ILE A 4 2.52 2.34 -7.77
CA ILE A 4 2.43 2.85 -9.15
C ILE A 4 2.87 4.31 -9.26
N CYS A 5 3.38 4.87 -8.17
CA CYS A 5 3.82 6.26 -8.08
C CYS A 5 5.30 6.36 -8.44
N THR A 6 5.65 7.30 -9.31
CA THR A 6 7.02 7.57 -9.75
C THR A 6 7.57 8.90 -9.23
N THR A 7 6.82 9.64 -8.40
CA THR A 7 7.22 10.93 -7.78
C THR A 7 8.65 10.95 -7.25
N ARG A 8 9.06 9.94 -6.47
CA ARG A 8 10.43 9.89 -5.92
C ARG A 8 11.52 9.80 -6.99
N VAL A 9 11.21 9.18 -8.12
CA VAL A 9 12.14 8.99 -9.24
C VAL A 9 12.13 10.22 -10.16
N VAL A 10 10.94 10.74 -10.46
CA VAL A 10 10.74 11.84 -11.42
C VAL A 10 11.05 13.19 -10.80
N ALA A 11 10.55 13.46 -9.60
CA ALA A 11 10.72 14.74 -8.91
C ALA A 11 11.87 14.72 -7.87
N GLY A 12 12.39 13.55 -7.51
CA GLY A 12 13.46 13.42 -6.50
C GLY A 12 12.99 13.67 -5.06
N VAL A 13 11.68 13.80 -4.82
CA VAL A 13 11.10 14.14 -3.52
C VAL A 13 10.38 12.95 -2.91
N GLY A 14 10.62 12.71 -1.62
CA GLY A 14 9.79 11.83 -0.81
C GLY A 14 10.46 11.38 0.49
N PHE A 15 9.68 10.73 1.33
CA PHE A 15 10.12 10.26 2.64
C PHE A 15 9.79 8.77 2.82
N PRO A 16 10.66 7.92 3.38
CA PRO A 16 10.36 6.51 3.68
C PRO A 16 9.10 6.39 4.55
N GLN A 17 8.12 5.57 4.11
CA GLN A 17 6.76 5.62 4.67
C GLN A 17 6.68 5.34 6.16
N PHE A 18 7.45 4.37 6.63
CA PHE A 18 7.43 4.00 8.05
C PHE A 18 7.89 5.18 8.92
N SER A 19 9.00 5.83 8.54
CA SER A 19 9.47 7.04 9.21
C SER A 19 8.51 8.21 9.04
N ALA A 20 7.86 8.36 7.87
CA ALA A 20 6.88 9.42 7.64
C ALA A 20 5.71 9.33 8.62
N VAL A 21 5.14 8.12 8.77
CA VAL A 21 4.06 7.86 9.72
C VAL A 21 4.52 8.11 11.15
N LEU A 22 5.69 7.58 11.51
CA LEU A 22 6.26 7.72 12.86
C LEU A 22 6.46 9.19 13.24
N GLU A 23 7.05 9.99 12.36
CA GLU A 23 7.36 11.40 12.61
C GLU A 23 6.10 12.27 12.61
N VAL A 24 5.17 12.05 11.68
CA VAL A 24 3.89 12.80 11.65
C VAL A 24 3.05 12.48 12.88
N ALA A 25 2.89 11.20 13.25
CA ALA A 25 2.12 10.80 14.42
C ALA A 25 2.72 11.36 15.72
N ALA A 26 4.05 11.41 15.83
CA ALA A 26 4.72 12.04 16.96
C ALA A 26 4.52 13.56 16.99
N ALA A 27 4.60 14.23 15.84
CA ALA A 27 4.48 15.69 15.74
C ALA A 27 3.07 16.19 16.04
N ILE A 28 2.03 15.42 15.72
CA ILE A 28 0.63 15.79 15.97
C ILE A 28 0.05 15.10 17.20
N LYS A 29 0.89 14.48 18.03
CA LYS A 29 0.46 13.85 19.28
C LYS A 29 -0.34 14.86 20.11
N ASP A 30 -1.46 14.41 20.67
CA ASP A 30 -2.40 15.19 21.47
C ASP A 30 -3.25 16.25 20.72
N SER A 31 -3.13 16.34 19.39
CA SER A 31 -4.00 17.20 18.58
C SER A 31 -5.44 16.67 18.43
N GLY A 32 -5.65 15.38 18.70
CA GLY A 32 -6.91 14.67 18.41
C GLY A 32 -7.15 14.41 16.91
N VAL A 33 -6.20 14.75 16.04
CA VAL A 33 -6.30 14.52 14.59
C VAL A 33 -5.74 13.13 14.25
N PRO A 34 -6.50 12.27 13.55
CA PRO A 34 -6.04 10.93 13.19
C PRO A 34 -5.08 10.94 12.00
N VAL A 35 -4.20 9.94 11.95
CA VAL A 35 -3.23 9.71 10.87
C VAL A 35 -3.65 8.54 10.00
N ILE A 36 -3.67 8.77 8.67
CA ILE A 36 -3.88 7.73 7.66
C ILE A 36 -2.53 7.38 7.02
N ALA A 37 -2.09 6.13 7.15
CA ALA A 37 -0.92 5.64 6.42
C ALA A 37 -1.31 5.25 4.99
N ASP A 38 -1.07 6.16 4.03
CA ASP A 38 -1.44 5.95 2.63
C ASP A 38 -0.29 5.42 1.75
N GLY A 39 -0.48 4.21 1.24
CA GLY A 39 0.35 3.60 0.22
C GLY A 39 1.55 2.80 0.76
N GLY A 40 2.11 1.96 -0.11
CA GLY A 40 3.32 1.18 0.18
C GLY A 40 3.10 -0.11 0.99
N ILE A 41 1.86 -0.39 1.42
CA ILE A 41 1.46 -1.66 2.04
C ILE A 41 1.44 -2.76 0.98
N ARG A 42 2.25 -3.80 1.17
CA ARG A 42 2.40 -4.91 0.21
C ARG A 42 1.88 -6.24 0.76
N TYR A 43 2.02 -6.43 2.06
CA TYR A 43 1.59 -7.63 2.76
C TYR A 43 0.72 -7.27 3.95
N THR A 44 -0.06 -8.23 4.44
CA THR A 44 -0.90 -8.05 5.63
C THR A 44 -0.08 -7.64 6.85
N GLY A 45 1.16 -8.10 6.96
CA GLY A 45 2.10 -7.72 8.02
C GLY A 45 2.61 -6.27 7.95
N ASP A 46 2.40 -5.54 6.86
CA ASP A 46 2.74 -4.11 6.80
C ASP A 46 1.67 -3.24 7.48
N ILE A 47 0.43 -3.72 7.57
CA ILE A 47 -0.69 -3.04 8.25
C ILE A 47 -0.39 -2.85 9.75
N PRO A 48 -0.12 -3.90 10.56
CA PRO A 48 0.18 -3.72 11.98
C PRO A 48 1.45 -2.89 12.20
N LYS A 49 2.42 -2.89 11.27
CA LYS A 49 3.60 -2.01 11.37
C LYS A 49 3.21 -0.54 11.23
N ALA A 50 2.37 -0.20 10.25
CA ALA A 50 1.90 1.17 10.08
C ALA A 50 1.08 1.65 11.29
N ILE A 51 0.19 0.79 11.79
CA ILE A 51 -0.59 1.09 12.99
C ILE A 51 0.31 1.27 14.22
N ALA A 52 1.21 0.32 14.50
CA ALA A 52 2.15 0.42 15.62
C ALA A 52 3.14 1.60 15.49
N ALA A 53 3.33 2.15 14.29
CA ALA A 53 4.10 3.38 14.08
C ALA A 53 3.30 4.66 14.41
N GLY A 54 2.01 4.56 14.72
CA GLY A 54 1.16 5.68 15.10
C GLY A 54 0.05 6.04 14.12
N ALA A 55 -0.17 5.27 13.06
CA ALA A 55 -1.34 5.46 12.20
C ALA A 55 -2.62 4.90 12.85
N ASP A 56 -3.75 5.55 12.62
CA ASP A 56 -5.07 5.09 13.08
C ASP A 56 -5.72 4.16 12.07
N CYS A 57 -5.43 4.36 10.78
CA CYS A 57 -5.85 3.48 9.71
C CYS A 57 -4.86 3.48 8.53
N VAL A 58 -5.08 2.58 7.58
CA VAL A 58 -4.28 2.44 6.37
C VAL A 58 -5.15 2.66 5.13
N MET A 59 -4.60 3.31 4.11
CA MET A 59 -5.22 3.42 2.79
C MET A 59 -4.55 2.44 1.81
N LEU A 60 -5.36 1.63 1.13
CA LEU A 60 -4.90 0.52 0.29
C LEU A 60 -5.33 0.73 -1.16
N GLY A 61 -4.35 0.82 -2.06
CA GLY A 61 -4.58 0.83 -3.52
C GLY A 61 -4.42 -0.57 -4.13
N SER A 62 -3.18 -0.94 -4.49
CA SER A 62 -2.89 -2.18 -5.24
C SER A 62 -3.40 -3.46 -4.59
N LEU A 63 -3.53 -3.49 -3.27
CA LEU A 63 -4.06 -4.66 -2.57
C LEU A 63 -5.54 -4.91 -2.85
N LEU A 64 -6.30 -3.86 -3.17
CA LEU A 64 -7.73 -3.89 -3.46
C LEU A 64 -8.04 -3.77 -4.96
N ALA A 65 -7.11 -3.26 -5.77
CA ALA A 65 -7.34 -3.00 -7.19
C ALA A 65 -7.76 -4.23 -8.01
N GLY A 66 -7.36 -5.44 -7.60
CA GLY A 66 -7.69 -6.68 -8.28
C GLY A 66 -9.02 -7.33 -7.87
N THR A 67 -9.77 -6.74 -6.93
CA THR A 67 -11.04 -7.33 -6.46
C THR A 67 -12.15 -7.17 -7.48
N LYS A 68 -13.19 -7.99 -7.37
CA LYS A 68 -14.39 -7.95 -8.22
C LYS A 68 -15.05 -6.56 -8.20
N GLU A 69 -15.14 -5.95 -7.02
CA GLU A 69 -15.82 -4.70 -6.73
C GLU A 69 -15.04 -3.46 -7.16
N SER A 70 -13.73 -3.58 -7.40
CA SER A 70 -12.95 -2.45 -7.91
C SER A 70 -13.47 -2.02 -9.30
N PRO A 71 -13.30 -0.77 -9.72
CA PRO A 71 -13.66 -0.36 -11.08
C PRO A 71 -12.75 -1.02 -12.14
N GLY A 72 -13.16 -0.93 -13.41
CA GLY A 72 -12.38 -1.40 -14.55
C GLY A 72 -12.64 -2.85 -14.95
N GLU A 73 -12.24 -3.18 -16.18
CA GLU A 73 -12.51 -4.47 -16.79
C GLU A 73 -11.57 -5.57 -16.29
N THR A 74 -12.07 -6.82 -16.28
CA THR A 74 -11.23 -8.00 -16.07
C THR A 74 -10.56 -8.36 -17.40
N ILE A 75 -9.23 -8.35 -17.41
CA ILE A 75 -8.40 -8.64 -18.57
C ILE A 75 -7.94 -10.10 -18.48
N ILE A 76 -8.09 -10.87 -19.56
CA ILE A 76 -7.48 -12.20 -19.68
C ILE A 76 -6.14 -12.04 -20.41
N PHE A 77 -5.07 -12.49 -19.78
CA PHE A 77 -3.75 -12.49 -20.37
C PHE A 77 -3.01 -13.78 -20.00
N GLU A 78 -2.47 -14.49 -20.99
CA GLU A 78 -1.77 -15.78 -20.80
C GLU A 78 -2.58 -16.77 -19.93
N GLY A 79 -3.90 -16.83 -20.15
CA GLY A 79 -4.80 -17.71 -19.43
C GLY A 79 -5.10 -17.31 -17.98
N ARG A 80 -4.58 -16.18 -17.49
CA ARG A 80 -4.83 -15.65 -16.14
C ARG A 80 -5.69 -14.39 -16.19
N LYS A 81 -6.47 -14.17 -15.11
CA LYS A 81 -7.32 -12.99 -14.94
C LYS A 81 -6.55 -11.87 -14.23
N PHE A 82 -6.69 -10.65 -14.74
CA PHE A 82 -6.10 -9.43 -14.21
C PHE A 82 -7.14 -8.30 -14.18
N LYS A 83 -6.84 -7.20 -13.48
CA LYS A 83 -7.54 -5.92 -13.61
C LYS A 83 -6.56 -4.78 -13.86
N SER A 84 -7.01 -3.75 -14.57
CA SER A 84 -6.24 -2.52 -14.76
C SER A 84 -6.09 -1.77 -13.43
N TYR A 85 -4.91 -1.19 -13.21
CA TYR A 85 -4.61 -0.35 -12.04
C TYR A 85 -3.65 0.77 -12.45
N ARG A 86 -4.05 2.03 -12.25
CA ARG A 86 -3.32 3.20 -12.73
C ARG A 86 -3.11 4.26 -11.67
N GLY A 87 -2.00 4.97 -11.80
CA GLY A 87 -1.61 6.05 -10.90
C GLY A 87 -2.46 7.27 -11.20
N MET A 88 -2.84 8.02 -10.17
CA MET A 88 -3.52 9.29 -10.39
C MET A 88 -2.63 10.30 -11.12
N GLY A 89 -1.29 10.14 -11.07
CA GLY A 89 -0.32 10.90 -11.85
C GLY A 89 0.03 10.28 -13.20
N SER A 90 -0.69 9.23 -13.62
CA SER A 90 -0.52 8.67 -14.97
C SER A 90 -1.20 9.57 -16.00
N VAL A 91 -0.70 9.54 -17.23
CA VAL A 91 -1.25 10.33 -18.35
C VAL A 91 -2.74 10.05 -18.56
N GLU A 92 -3.17 8.79 -18.44
CA GLU A 92 -4.57 8.42 -18.60
C GLU A 92 -5.47 9.03 -17.51
N ALA A 93 -5.05 8.95 -16.24
CA ALA A 93 -5.81 9.55 -15.15
C ALA A 93 -5.84 11.09 -15.26
N MET A 94 -4.72 11.72 -15.64
CA MET A 94 -4.63 13.17 -15.80
C MET A 94 -5.52 13.68 -16.93
N LYS A 95 -5.69 12.93 -18.02
CA LYS A 95 -6.67 13.27 -19.07
C LYS A 95 -8.10 13.29 -18.56
N GLU A 96 -8.41 12.53 -17.52
CA GLU A 96 -9.74 12.43 -16.91
C GLU A 96 -9.91 13.34 -15.68
N GLY A 97 -8.97 14.26 -15.44
CA GLY A 97 -9.16 15.37 -14.50
C GLY A 97 -8.32 15.30 -13.22
N SER A 98 -7.31 14.43 -13.14
CA SER A 98 -6.41 14.39 -11.96
C SER A 98 -5.19 15.32 -12.04
N LYS A 99 -5.17 16.26 -12.99
CA LYS A 99 -4.03 17.20 -13.21
C LYS A 99 -3.79 18.13 -12.02
N ASP A 100 -4.87 18.60 -11.39
CA ASP A 100 -4.86 19.50 -10.24
C ASP A 100 -4.04 18.95 -9.07
N ARG A 101 -4.14 17.65 -8.82
CA ARG A 101 -3.41 16.94 -7.76
C ARG A 101 -1.89 16.98 -7.91
N TYR A 102 -1.40 17.25 -9.11
CA TYR A 102 0.02 17.32 -9.45
C TYR A 102 0.45 18.72 -9.88
N PHE A 103 -0.39 19.74 -9.64
CA PHE A 103 -0.13 21.14 -10.00
C PHE A 103 0.16 21.32 -11.50
N GLN A 104 -0.49 20.51 -12.34
CA GLN A 104 -0.38 20.53 -13.81
C GLN A 104 -1.71 20.92 -14.48
N ASP A 105 -2.61 21.57 -13.75
CA ASP A 105 -3.93 22.04 -14.20
C ASP A 105 -3.85 23.08 -15.32
N VAL A 106 -2.80 23.92 -15.31
CA VAL A 106 -2.54 24.94 -16.34
C VAL A 106 -1.98 24.38 -17.66
N GLU A 107 -1.63 23.09 -17.72
CA GLU A 107 -1.06 22.48 -18.92
C GLU A 107 -2.14 21.74 -19.73
N ASP A 108 -2.58 22.38 -20.81
CA ASP A 108 -3.58 21.82 -21.73
C ASP A 108 -2.98 20.78 -22.69
N ASP A 109 -1.69 20.88 -23.04
CA ASP A 109 -1.04 19.91 -23.92
C ASP A 109 -0.61 18.66 -23.14
N VAL A 110 -1.32 17.57 -23.37
CA VAL A 110 -1.02 16.24 -22.82
C VAL A 110 0.45 15.84 -23.03
N LYS A 111 1.09 16.26 -24.15
CA LYS A 111 2.49 15.92 -24.44
C LYS A 111 3.49 16.59 -23.52
N LYS A 112 3.08 17.68 -22.85
CA LYS A 112 3.92 18.41 -21.90
C LYS A 112 3.71 17.98 -20.46
N LEU A 113 2.72 17.13 -20.20
CA LEU A 113 2.53 16.55 -18.87
C LEU A 113 3.76 15.75 -18.46
N VAL A 114 4.17 15.92 -17.20
CA VAL A 114 5.24 15.16 -16.56
C VAL A 114 4.59 14.16 -15.62
N PRO A 115 4.35 12.90 -16.04
CA PRO A 115 3.60 11.94 -15.25
C PRO A 115 4.40 11.41 -14.06
N GLU A 116 3.77 11.45 -12.89
CA GLU A 116 4.27 10.90 -11.63
C GLU A 116 3.59 9.58 -11.24
N GLY A 117 2.98 8.91 -12.21
CA GLY A 117 2.44 7.58 -12.06
C GLY A 117 2.40 6.78 -13.35
N ILE A 118 2.30 5.46 -13.20
CA ILE A 118 2.22 4.52 -14.33
C ILE A 118 0.86 3.82 -14.39
N VAL A 119 0.60 3.17 -15.52
CA VAL A 119 -0.53 2.26 -15.71
C VAL A 119 0.01 0.84 -15.72
N GLY A 120 -0.66 -0.06 -15.01
CA GLY A 120 -0.30 -1.46 -14.96
C GLY A 120 -1.51 -2.35 -14.78
N ARG A 121 -1.25 -3.64 -14.57
CA ARG A 121 -2.27 -4.64 -14.26
C ARG A 121 -1.91 -5.38 -12.99
N VAL A 122 -2.93 -5.78 -12.23
CA VAL A 122 -2.79 -6.59 -11.02
C VAL A 122 -3.56 -7.90 -11.19
N PRO A 123 -3.11 -9.02 -10.58
CA PRO A 123 -3.86 -10.27 -10.62
C PRO A 123 -5.28 -10.09 -10.07
N TYR A 124 -6.26 -10.80 -10.64
CA TYR A 124 -7.61 -10.85 -10.10
C TYR A 124 -7.61 -11.55 -8.74
N LYS A 125 -8.28 -10.96 -7.75
CA LYS A 125 -8.20 -11.35 -6.34
C LYS A 125 -9.48 -11.97 -5.77
N GLY A 126 -10.51 -12.16 -6.60
CA GLY A 126 -11.81 -12.61 -6.10
C GLY A 126 -12.61 -11.47 -5.46
N GLU A 127 -13.41 -11.80 -4.46
CA GLU A 127 -14.29 -10.83 -3.81
C GLU A 127 -13.54 -10.04 -2.74
N LEU A 128 -13.91 -8.78 -2.55
CA LEU A 128 -13.29 -7.89 -1.57
C LEU A 128 -13.29 -8.51 -0.17
N ASN A 129 -14.39 -9.16 0.21
CA ASN A 129 -14.54 -9.79 1.51
C ASN A 129 -13.44 -10.82 1.82
N GLU A 130 -13.04 -11.63 0.83
CA GLU A 130 -11.99 -12.64 0.98
C GLU A 130 -10.63 -11.98 1.28
N SER A 131 -10.32 -10.87 0.60
CA SER A 131 -9.12 -10.08 0.87
C SER A 131 -9.17 -9.42 2.25
N MET A 132 -10.31 -8.85 2.63
CA MET A 132 -10.49 -8.20 3.93
C MET A 132 -10.33 -9.16 5.11
N GLN A 133 -10.82 -10.40 4.98
CA GLN A 133 -10.61 -11.44 5.99
C GLN A 133 -9.13 -11.70 6.26
N GLN A 134 -8.31 -11.78 5.21
CA GLN A 134 -6.85 -11.95 5.35
C GLN A 134 -6.18 -10.74 5.98
N PHE A 135 -6.62 -9.53 5.63
CA PHE A 135 -6.03 -8.29 6.12
C PHE A 135 -6.32 -8.08 7.61
N ILE A 136 -7.57 -8.29 8.01
CA ILE A 136 -8.01 -8.24 9.42
C ILE A 136 -7.35 -9.37 10.21
N GLY A 137 -7.26 -10.58 9.65
CA GLY A 137 -6.56 -11.71 10.26
C GLY A 137 -5.09 -11.40 10.54
N GLY A 138 -4.38 -10.82 9.57
CA GLY A 138 -2.98 -10.42 9.73
C GLY A 138 -2.77 -9.32 10.77
N LEU A 139 -3.66 -8.32 10.82
CA LEU A 139 -3.63 -7.29 11.87
C LEU A 139 -3.86 -7.89 13.26
N ARG A 140 -4.89 -8.74 13.41
CA ARG A 140 -5.19 -9.41 14.69
C ARG A 140 -4.05 -10.31 15.15
N ALA A 141 -3.41 -11.04 14.24
CA ALA A 141 -2.24 -11.85 14.55
C ALA A 141 -1.07 -10.97 15.03
N GLY A 142 -0.78 -9.87 14.34
CA GLY A 142 0.24 -8.91 14.75
C GLY A 142 -0.03 -8.30 16.13
N MET A 143 -1.27 -7.89 16.39
CA MET A 143 -1.71 -7.42 17.71
C MET A 143 -1.54 -8.49 18.79
N GLY A 144 -1.90 -9.74 18.48
CA GLY A 144 -1.73 -10.88 19.39
C GLY A 144 -0.28 -11.11 19.79
N TYR A 145 0.66 -11.10 18.83
CA TYR A 145 2.09 -11.23 19.13
C TYR A 145 2.64 -10.04 19.95
N CYS A 146 2.10 -8.84 19.76
CA CYS A 146 2.47 -7.66 20.54
C CYS A 146 1.74 -7.54 21.89
N GLY A 147 0.82 -8.45 22.22
CA GLY A 147 0.01 -8.36 23.44
C GLY A 147 -0.95 -7.16 23.47
N ALA A 148 -1.33 -6.63 22.30
CA ALA A 148 -2.20 -5.47 22.17
C ALA A 148 -3.67 -5.87 22.04
N LYS A 149 -4.50 -5.44 23.00
CA LYS A 149 -5.94 -5.72 23.00
C LYS A 149 -6.74 -4.84 22.03
N ASP A 150 -6.21 -3.68 21.67
CA ASP A 150 -6.82 -2.67 20.80
C ASP A 150 -5.75 -1.86 20.07
N ILE A 151 -6.18 -1.00 19.14
CA ILE A 151 -5.30 -0.17 18.32
C ILE A 151 -4.46 0.82 19.16
N PRO A 152 -5.04 1.56 20.14
CA PRO A 152 -4.25 2.43 21.01
C PRO A 152 -3.16 1.70 21.77
N THR A 153 -3.47 0.50 22.31
CA THR A 153 -2.47 -0.32 22.99
C THR A 153 -1.32 -0.69 22.04
N LEU A 154 -1.61 -1.05 20.79
CA LEU A 154 -0.57 -1.38 19.80
C LEU A 154 0.32 -0.16 19.47
N GLN A 155 -0.26 1.03 19.34
CA GLN A 155 0.46 2.28 19.10
C GLN A 155 1.38 2.66 20.29
N GLU A 156 0.93 2.44 21.53
CA GLU A 156 1.67 2.79 22.74
C GLU A 156 2.80 1.79 23.06
N THR A 157 2.49 0.49 22.97
CA THR A 157 3.39 -0.57 23.43
C THR A 157 4.22 -1.21 22.32
N GLY A 158 3.84 -1.01 21.05
CA GLY A 158 4.56 -1.52 19.90
C GLY A 158 6.04 -1.12 19.90
N ARG A 159 6.93 -2.10 19.67
CA ARG A 159 8.38 -1.87 19.57
C ARG A 159 8.91 -2.52 18.30
N PHE A 160 9.93 -1.91 17.73
CA PHE A 160 10.52 -2.33 16.47
C PHE A 160 12.01 -2.58 16.63
N VAL A 161 12.51 -3.56 15.87
CA VAL A 161 13.94 -3.80 15.69
C VAL A 161 14.27 -3.54 14.23
N ARG A 162 15.34 -2.79 13.98
CA ARG A 162 15.84 -2.56 12.62
C ARG A 162 16.56 -3.81 12.15
N ILE A 163 16.20 -4.27 10.95
CA ILE A 163 16.83 -5.44 10.32
C ILE A 163 17.59 -5.02 9.05
N THR A 164 18.54 -5.86 8.65
CA THR A 164 19.29 -5.72 7.39
C THR A 164 18.51 -6.33 6.22
N SER A 165 19.03 -6.20 5.00
CA SER A 165 18.50 -6.88 3.82
C SER A 165 18.49 -8.41 3.98
N SER A 166 19.51 -8.99 4.61
CA SER A 166 19.54 -10.43 4.93
C SER A 166 18.41 -10.82 5.87
N GLY A 167 18.08 -9.98 6.85
CA GLY A 167 16.92 -10.22 7.74
C GLY A 167 15.57 -10.17 7.01
N ILE A 168 15.46 -9.35 5.95
CA ILE A 168 14.27 -9.38 5.07
C ILE A 168 14.20 -10.70 4.30
N THR A 169 15.32 -11.15 3.73
CA THR A 169 15.38 -12.45 3.05
C THR A 169 15.00 -13.60 3.98
N GLU A 170 15.50 -13.58 5.21
CA GLU A 170 15.16 -14.56 6.26
C GLU A 170 13.66 -14.51 6.63
N SER A 171 13.07 -13.31 6.70
CA SER A 171 11.65 -13.14 7.07
C SER A 171 10.67 -13.74 6.05
N HIS A 172 11.07 -13.83 4.78
CA HIS A 172 10.28 -14.47 3.73
C HIS A 172 10.60 -15.98 3.68
N PRO A 173 9.67 -16.85 3.21
CA PRO A 173 10.02 -18.23 2.86
C PRO A 173 11.25 -18.29 1.95
N HIS A 174 12.25 -19.07 2.36
CA HIS A 174 13.53 -19.24 1.69
C HIS A 174 13.98 -20.70 1.77
N ASN A 175 14.82 -21.13 0.83
CA ASN A 175 15.32 -22.52 0.72
C ASN A 175 14.24 -23.60 0.50
N VAL A 176 13.07 -23.24 -0.04
CA VAL A 176 11.99 -24.16 -0.41
C VAL A 176 11.29 -23.72 -1.70
N THR A 177 10.70 -24.67 -2.42
CA THR A 177 9.87 -24.39 -3.60
C THR A 177 8.39 -24.38 -3.20
N ILE A 178 7.71 -23.25 -3.40
CA ILE A 178 6.27 -23.12 -3.14
C ILE A 178 5.51 -23.90 -4.23
N THR A 179 4.72 -24.89 -3.81
CA THR A 179 3.88 -25.70 -4.73
C THR A 179 2.42 -25.27 -4.74
N LYS A 180 1.99 -24.51 -3.74
CA LYS A 180 0.64 -23.95 -3.63
C LYS A 180 0.70 -22.57 -3.00
N GLU A 181 0.07 -21.58 -3.64
CA GLU A 181 -0.01 -20.22 -3.13
C GLU A 181 -0.92 -20.12 -1.91
N ALA A 182 -0.53 -19.29 -0.95
CA ALA A 182 -1.35 -18.95 0.20
C ALA A 182 -2.14 -17.66 -0.10
N PRO A 183 -3.38 -17.51 0.40
CA PRO A 183 -4.24 -16.38 0.09
C PRO A 183 -3.69 -15.02 0.57
N ASN A 184 -2.74 -15.03 1.52
CA ASN A 184 -2.12 -13.85 2.11
C ASN A 184 -0.64 -13.67 1.71
N TYR A 185 -0.10 -14.51 0.81
CA TYR A 185 1.30 -14.45 0.43
C TYR A 185 1.52 -14.79 -1.05
N SER A 186 1.97 -13.79 -1.80
CA SER A 186 2.45 -13.92 -3.17
C SER A 186 3.78 -13.16 -3.32
N ARG A 187 4.79 -13.82 -3.89
CA ARG A 187 6.08 -13.24 -4.22
C ARG A 187 6.38 -13.52 -5.69
#